data_AF-A0A3C0ADY6-F1
#
_entry.id   AF-A0A3C0ADY6-F1
#
_cell.length_a   1.000
_cell.length_b   1.000
_cell.length_c   1.000
_cell.angle_alpha   90.00
_cell.angle_beta   90.00
_cell.angle_gamma   90.00
#
_symmetry.space_group_name_H-M   'P 1'
#
loop_
_entity.id
_entity.type
_entity.pdbx_description
1 polymer ?
#
loop_
_entity_poly.entity_id
_entity_poly.type
_entity_poly.pdbx_seq_one_letter_code
_entity_poly.pdbx_strand_id
1 'polypeptide(L)'
;VGESLDLIIPAESRTAHWDAFYQAMRLNQTRLGTDVIRVPMLRKDQSRFKGALTVGIVRGEGDRIERIGAIIREEPAIQKVQS
;
A
#
# COMPACT_ATOMS: atom_id res chain seq x y z
N VAL A 1 16.86 -11.15 5.91
CA VAL A 1 16.06 -11.48 4.71
C VAL A 1 14.73 -10.76 4.83
N GLY A 2 14.14 -10.27 3.74
CA GLY A 2 12.86 -9.57 3.77
C GLY A 2 11.68 -10.51 4.03
N GLU A 3 10.60 -9.99 4.62
CA GLU A 3 9.34 -10.72 4.88
C GLU A 3 8.22 -10.26 3.93
N SER A 4 7.16 -11.06 3.81
CA SER A 4 5.99 -10.72 2.98
C SER A 4 5.27 -9.47 3.51
N LEU A 5 4.69 -8.70 2.59
CA LEU A 5 3.84 -7.56 2.94
C LEU A 5 2.51 -7.98 3.60
N ASP A 6 2.18 -9.27 3.57
CA ASP A 6 0.99 -9.83 4.22
C ASP A 6 0.91 -9.54 5.73
N LEU A 7 2.05 -9.23 6.36
CA LEU A 7 2.15 -8.80 7.76
C LEU A 7 1.37 -7.51 8.05
N ILE A 8 1.28 -6.61 7.05
CA ILE A 8 0.61 -5.31 7.19
C ILE A 8 -0.72 -5.25 6.40
N ILE A 9 -1.04 -6.28 5.61
CA ILE A 9 -2.26 -6.35 4.79
C ILE A 9 -3.31 -7.24 5.47
N PRO A 10 -4.53 -6.75 5.72
CA PRO A 10 -5.65 -7.55 6.22
C PRO A 10 -5.90 -8.78 5.33
N ALA A 11 -6.15 -9.94 5.94
CA ALA A 11 -6.24 -11.22 5.23
C ALA A 11 -7.24 -11.19 4.06
N GLU A 12 -8.39 -10.53 4.25
CA GLU A 12 -9.43 -10.38 3.23
C GLU A 12 -9.02 -9.52 2.03
N SER A 13 -7.98 -8.69 2.17
CA SER A 13 -7.49 -7.79 1.13
C SER A 13 -6.24 -8.29 0.42
N ARG A 14 -5.62 -9.39 0.89
CA ARG A 14 -4.34 -9.90 0.34
C ARG A 14 -4.45 -10.28 -1.12
N THR A 15 -5.47 -11.05 -1.50
CA THR A 15 -5.66 -11.47 -2.90
C THR A 15 -5.77 -10.26 -3.83
N ALA A 16 -6.67 -9.32 -3.51
CA ALA A 16 -6.86 -8.11 -4.31
C ALA A 16 -5.59 -7.24 -4.39
N HIS A 17 -4.85 -7.12 -3.28
CA HIS A 17 -3.58 -6.39 -3.25
C HIS A 17 -2.55 -7.03 -4.19
N TRP A 18 -2.33 -8.34 -4.08
CA TRP A 18 -1.33 -9.03 -4.88
C TRP A 18 -1.70 -9.09 -6.36
N ASP A 19 -2.98 -9.27 -6.68
CA ASP A 19 -3.46 -9.19 -8.06
C ASP A 19 -3.15 -7.81 -8.66
N ALA A 20 -3.45 -6.73 -7.94
CA ALA A 20 -3.14 -5.38 -8.39
C ALA A 20 -1.63 -5.16 -8.57
N PHE A 21 -0.80 -5.66 -7.64
CA PHE A 21 0.65 -5.61 -7.74
C PHE A 21 1.17 -6.34 -8.99
N TYR A 22 0.75 -7.60 -9.21
CA TYR A 22 1.20 -8.37 -10.37
C TYR A 22 0.73 -7.75 -11.68
N GLN A 23 -0.48 -7.21 -11.71
CA GLN A 23 -0.97 -6.49 -12.89
C GLN A 23 -0.16 -5.21 -13.17
N ALA A 24 0.24 -4.47 -12.13
CA ALA A 24 1.08 -3.29 -12.30
C ALA A 24 2.47 -3.66 -12.85
N MET A 25 3.09 -4.71 -12.32
CA MET A 25 4.37 -5.22 -12.82
C MET A 25 4.27 -5.73 -14.26
N ARG A 26 3.21 -6.48 -14.59
CA ARG A 26 2.99 -7.03 -15.93
C ARG A 26 2.72 -5.95 -16.97
N LEU A 27 1.93 -4.94 -16.62
CA LEU A 27 1.57 -3.84 -17.52
C LEU A 27 2.59 -2.69 -17.49
N ASN A 28 3.62 -2.78 -16.64
CA ASN A 28 4.65 -1.75 -16.46
C ASN A 28 4.10 -0.36 -16.05
N GLN A 29 2.94 -0.32 -15.37
CA GLN A 29 2.25 0.91 -15.00
C GLN A 29 1.47 0.76 -13.70
N THR A 30 1.32 1.84 -12.94
CA THR A 30 0.45 1.94 -11.76
C THR A 30 -0.65 2.96 -12.00
N ARG A 31 -1.79 2.78 -11.33
CA ARG A 31 -2.89 3.76 -11.31
C ARG A 31 -2.78 4.76 -10.18
N LEU A 32 -1.74 4.66 -9.35
CA LEU A 32 -1.64 5.39 -8.07
C LEU A 32 -0.97 6.76 -8.17
N GLY A 33 -0.39 7.12 -9.32
CA GLY A 33 0.14 8.46 -9.59
C GLY A 33 0.93 9.08 -8.42
N THR A 34 0.53 10.29 -8.01
CA THR A 34 0.99 10.94 -6.77
C THR A 34 -0.08 10.90 -5.67
N ASP A 35 -1.10 10.07 -5.85
CA ASP A 35 -2.28 10.06 -4.99
C ASP A 35 -1.95 9.42 -3.63
N VAL A 36 -2.65 9.92 -2.61
CA VAL A 36 -2.68 9.30 -1.30
C VAL A 36 -3.90 8.41 -1.23
N ILE A 37 -3.70 7.09 -1.11
CA ILE A 37 -4.78 6.14 -0.90
C ILE A 37 -4.93 5.83 0.59
N ARG A 38 -6.18 5.61 1.01
CA ARG A 38 -6.52 5.29 2.40
C ARG A 38 -7.10 3.89 2.47
N VAL A 39 -6.41 3.01 3.18
CA VAL A 39 -6.75 1.58 3.26
C VAL A 39 -6.61 1.06 4.69
N PRO A 40 -7.36 0.01 5.08
CA PRO A 40 -7.14 -0.68 6.34
C PRO A 40 -5.79 -1.41 6.29
N MET A 41 -5.01 -1.29 7.37
CA MET A 41 -3.70 -1.94 7.53
C MET A 41 -3.59 -2.59 8.90
N LEU A 42 -2.66 -3.53 9.05
CA LEU A 42 -2.40 -4.24 10.31
C LEU A 42 -1.17 -3.67 11.03
N ARG A 43 -1.29 -3.54 12.34
CA ARG A 43 -0.13 -3.39 13.24
C ARG A 43 0.50 -4.75 13.52
N LYS A 44 1.66 -4.72 14.18
CA LYS A 44 2.33 -5.92 14.69
C LYS A 44 1.41 -6.81 15.55
N ASP A 45 0.56 -6.20 16.38
CA ASP A 45 -0.41 -6.92 17.24
C ASP A 45 -1.69 -7.36 16.51
N GLN A 46 -1.73 -7.26 15.18
CA GLN A 46 -2.88 -7.55 14.32
C GLN A 46 -4.09 -6.62 14.49
N SER A 47 -3.99 -5.57 15.32
CA SER A 47 -5.02 -4.52 15.34
C SER A 47 -5.00 -3.72 14.04
N ARG A 48 -6.16 -3.18 13.66
CA ARG A 48 -6.33 -2.41 12.43
C ARG A 48 -6.10 -0.93 12.67
N PHE A 49 -5.50 -0.27 11.69
CA PHE A 49 -5.48 1.18 11.60
C PHE A 49 -5.76 1.62 10.16
N LYS A 50 -6.14 2.90 9.99
CA LYS A 50 -6.31 3.50 8.67
C LYS A 50 -4.98 4.07 8.21
N GLY A 51 -4.34 3.40 7.26
CA GLY A 51 -3.11 3.89 6.65
C GLY A 51 -3.42 4.84 5.50
N ALA A 52 -2.78 6.01 5.49
CA ALA A 52 -2.65 6.88 4.34
C ALA A 52 -1.30 6.61 3.70
N LEU A 53 -1.30 6.09 2.46
CA LEU A 53 -0.07 5.69 1.79
C LEU A 53 0.03 6.26 0.38
N THR A 54 1.28 6.52 -0.02
CA THR A 54 1.67 6.87 -1.40
C THR A 54 2.62 5.80 -1.89
N VAL A 55 2.46 5.36 -3.14
CA VAL A 55 3.31 4.34 -3.76
C VAL A 55 4.24 4.99 -4.78
N GLY A 56 5.53 4.74 -4.63
CA GLY A 56 6.56 5.14 -5.58
C GLY A 56 7.07 3.95 -6.39
N ILE A 57 7.46 4.22 -7.64
CA ILE A 57 8.08 3.26 -8.53
C ILE A 57 9.53 3.66 -8.76
N VAL A 58 10.44 2.68 -8.72
CA VAL A 58 11.80 2.81 -9.23
C VAL A 58 11.86 2.15 -10.60
N ARG A 59 12.21 2.94 -11.62
CA ARG A 59 12.38 2.48 -13.01
C ARG A 59 13.83 2.07 -13.23
N GLY A 60 14.03 0.94 -13.89
CA GLY A 60 15.33 0.45 -14.34
C GLY A 60 15.50 0.59 -15.85
N GLU A 61 16.33 -0.27 -16.45
CA GLU A 61 16.57 -0.29 -17.90
C GLU A 61 15.28 -0.50 -18.70
N GLY A 62 15.21 0.15 -19.88
CA GLY A 62 14.04 0.07 -20.76
C GLY A 62 12.75 0.59 -20.13
N ASP A 63 12.85 1.49 -19.14
CA ASP A 63 11.73 2.06 -18.37
C ASP A 63 10.86 1.00 -17.67
N ARG A 64 11.44 -0.15 -17.32
CA ARG A 64 10.74 -1.21 -16.61
C ARG A 64 10.65 -0.90 -15.12
N ILE A 65 9.51 -1.20 -14.49
CA ILE A 65 9.38 -1.19 -13.03
C ILE A 65 10.33 -2.24 -12.48
N GLU A 66 11.37 -1.80 -11.76
CA GLU A 66 12.33 -2.67 -11.08
C GLU A 66 11.92 -2.88 -9.62
N ARG A 67 11.44 -1.81 -8.96
CA ARG A 67 11.04 -1.85 -7.54
C ARG A 67 9.81 -0.98 -7.30
N ILE A 68 9.08 -1.33 -6.26
CA ILE A 68 7.95 -0.55 -5.74
C ILE A 68 8.22 -0.27 -4.27
N GLY A 69 8.03 0.98 -3.86
CA GLY A 69 8.12 1.41 -2.46
C GLY A 69 6.85 2.12 -2.05
N ALA A 70 6.59 2.21 -0.75
CA ALA A 70 5.47 2.96 -0.21
C ALA A 70 5.90 3.78 1.01
N ILE A 71 5.36 4.99 1.12
CA ILE A 71 5.40 5.78 2.35
C ILE A 71 4.03 5.65 2.99
N ILE A 72 3.98 5.14 4.22
CA ILE A 72 2.75 4.91 4.97
C ILE A 72 2.75 5.81 6.20
N ARG A 73 1.62 6.48 6.44
CA ARG A 73 1.34 7.19 7.69
C ARG A 73 0.05 6.68 8.28
N GLU A 74 0.01 6.54 9.59
CA GLU A 74 -1.24 6.41 10.30
C GLU A 74 -1.91 7.78 10.40
N GLU A 75 -3.18 7.87 9.98
CA GLU A 75 -3.99 9.06 10.25
C GLU A 75 -4.81 8.81 11.53
N PRO A 76 -4.74 9.71 12.53
CA PRO A 76 -5.56 9.58 13.72
C PRO A 76 -7.05 9.66 13.36
N ALA A 77 -7.89 9.00 14.15
CA ALA A 77 -9.34 9.10 14.00
C ALA A 77 -9.75 10.57 14.08
N ILE A 78 -10.56 11.04 13.12
CA ILE A 78 -11.17 12.37 13.21
C ILE A 78 -12.08 12.35 14.42
N GLN A 79 -11.66 13.02 15.49
CA GLN A 79 -12.48 13.20 16.68
C GLN A 79 -13.61 14.15 16.28
N LYS A 80 -14.84 13.63 16.19
CA LYS A 80 -16.00 14.51 16.07
C LYS A 80 -16.06 15.35 17.34
N VAL A 81 -15.85 16.65 17.22
CA VAL A 81 -16.18 17.59 18.29
C VAL A 81 -17.69 17.46 18.51
N GLN A 82 -18.10 16.95 19.66
CA GLN A 82 -19.50 16.96 20.06
C GLN A 82 -19.85 18.40 20.43
N SER A 83 -20.75 19.00 19.66
CA SER A 83 -21.41 20.26 19.97
C SER A 83 -22.61 20.01 20.87
#